data_AF-A0AAU1S7F9-F1
#
_entry.id   AF-A0AAU1S7F9-F1
#
_cell.length_a   1.000
_cell.length_b   1.000
_cell.length_c   1.000
_cell.angle_alpha   90.00
_cell.angle_beta   90.00
_cell.angle_gamma   90.00
#
_symmetry.space_group_name_H-M   'P 1'
#
loop_
_entity.id
_entity.type
_entity.pdbx_description
1 polymer ?
#
loop_
_entity_poly.entity_id
_entity_poly.type
_entity_poly.pdbx_seq_one_letter_code
_entity_poly.pdbx_strand_id
1 'polypeptide(L)'
;MVSERSSAPTASTQVTTTTDGVAQIFTWDEDARIEVRDLGGEVVIEANAAGLRTLAGHLLTLAQDGVPDGSHLHLEDSNGLEDGSVGLVLERSDDE
;
A
#
# COMPACT_ATOMS: atom_id res chain seq x y z
N MET A 1 10.00 30.37 27.92
CA MET A 1 8.79 30.33 27.10
C MET A 1 9.04 29.26 26.05
N VAL A 2 8.44 28.08 26.21
CA VAL A 2 8.50 27.02 25.20
C VAL A 2 7.55 27.48 24.08
N SER A 3 8.11 27.75 22.91
CA SER A 3 7.29 27.98 21.71
C SER A 3 7.07 26.62 21.07
N GLU A 4 5.88 26.07 21.31
CA GLU A 4 5.34 24.93 20.57
C GLU A 4 5.38 25.25 19.06
N ARG A 5 6.16 24.45 18.32
CA ARG A 5 6.08 24.43 16.86
C ARG A 5 4.91 23.55 16.48
N SER A 6 3.80 24.19 16.10
CA SER A 6 2.68 23.53 15.42
C SER A 6 3.17 23.00 14.07
N SER A 7 3.39 21.69 13.95
CA SER A 7 3.54 21.04 12.64
C SER A 7 2.18 20.98 11.95
N ALA A 8 2.11 21.42 10.69
CA ALA A 8 0.96 21.26 9.83
C ALA A 8 0.63 19.77 9.60
N PRO A 9 -0.61 19.40 9.27
CA PRO A 9 -0.93 18.04 8.85
C PRO A 9 -0.29 17.77 7.47
N THR A 10 0.84 17.09 7.51
CA THR A 10 1.42 16.23 6.47
C THR A 10 0.31 15.35 5.86
N ALA A 11 0.05 15.45 4.55
CA ALA A 11 -1.17 14.92 3.93
C ALA A 11 -0.92 13.58 3.19
N SER A 12 -1.62 12.54 3.63
CA SER A 12 -1.64 11.21 2.99
C SER A 12 -2.41 11.17 1.67
N THR A 13 -1.97 10.34 0.72
CA THR A 13 -2.65 10.10 -0.56
C THR A 13 -3.61 8.93 -0.44
N GLN A 14 -4.80 9.02 -1.06
CA GLN A 14 -5.78 7.93 -1.09
C GLN A 14 -6.12 7.50 -2.51
N VAL A 15 -6.29 6.19 -2.70
CA VAL A 15 -6.78 5.57 -3.93
C VAL A 15 -7.98 4.70 -3.59
N THR A 16 -9.02 4.79 -4.41
CA THR A 16 -10.22 3.96 -4.26
C THR A 16 -10.32 2.99 -5.42
N THR A 17 -10.43 1.70 -5.11
CA THR A 17 -10.78 0.65 -6.07
C THR A 17 -12.21 0.20 -5.84
N THR A 18 -12.80 -0.51 -6.80
CA THR A 18 -14.13 -1.09 -6.63
C THR A 18 -14.17 -2.45 -7.30
N THR A 19 -14.50 -3.47 -6.50
CA THR A 19 -14.73 -4.85 -6.94
C THR A 19 -16.14 -5.23 -6.54
N ASP A 20 -16.94 -5.77 -7.47
CA ASP A 20 -18.34 -6.18 -7.25
C ASP A 20 -19.22 -5.15 -6.52
N GLY A 21 -18.97 -3.87 -6.77
CA GLY A 21 -19.71 -2.76 -6.15
C GLY A 21 -19.30 -2.42 -4.71
N VAL A 22 -18.29 -3.10 -4.15
CA VAL A 22 -17.68 -2.78 -2.87
C VAL A 22 -16.44 -1.93 -3.12
N ALA A 23 -16.38 -0.76 -2.48
CA ALA A 23 -15.23 0.14 -2.58
C ALA A 23 -14.17 -0.17 -1.52
N GLN A 24 -12.90 -0.28 -1.93
CA GLN A 24 -11.75 -0.40 -1.05
C GLN A 24 -10.95 0.90 -1.09
N ILE A 25 -10.54 1.41 0.08
CA ILE A 25 -9.77 2.64 0.18
C ILE A 25 -8.36 2.29 0.64
N PHE A 26 -7.39 2.60 -0.19
CA PHE A 26 -5.96 2.45 0.06
C PHE A 26 -5.37 3.81 0.41
N THR A 27 -4.57 3.88 1.46
CA THR A 27 -4.00 5.13 1.96
C THR A 27 -2.48 4.99 2.08
N TRP A 28 -1.76 5.90 1.45
CA TRP A 28 -0.32 6.02 1.56
C TRP A 28 0.03 7.01 2.68
N ASP A 29 0.84 6.55 3.63
CA ASP A 29 1.53 7.43 4.58
C ASP A 29 2.43 8.42 3.81
N GLU A 30 2.57 9.64 4.32
CA GLU A 30 3.54 10.60 3.76
C GLU A 30 4.96 10.02 3.84
N ASP A 31 5.77 10.36 2.84
CA ASP A 31 7.14 9.87 2.65
C ASP A 31 7.25 8.34 2.52
N ALA A 32 6.17 7.61 2.28
CA ALA A 32 6.23 6.18 2.00
C ALA A 32 7.13 5.90 0.78
N ARG A 33 8.11 5.02 0.97
CA ARG A 33 8.99 4.51 -0.09
C ARG A 33 9.03 3.00 -0.02
N ILE A 34 8.78 2.36 -1.15
CA ILE A 34 8.63 0.91 -1.26
C ILE A 34 9.34 0.46 -2.54
N GLU A 35 10.31 -0.42 -2.41
CA GLU A 35 11.03 -1.06 -3.51
C GLU A 35 10.74 -2.56 -3.48
N VAL A 36 10.56 -3.15 -4.67
CA VAL A 36 10.36 -4.59 -4.81
C VAL A 36 11.38 -5.16 -5.78
N ARG A 37 12.12 -6.18 -5.33
CA ARG A 37 13.13 -6.88 -6.14
C ARG A 37 12.84 -8.37 -6.18
N ASP A 38 12.92 -8.96 -7.38
CA ASP A 38 12.96 -10.41 -7.56
C ASP A 38 14.42 -10.87 -7.70
N LEU A 39 14.86 -11.76 -6.81
CA LEU A 39 16.20 -12.33 -6.79
C LEU A 39 16.26 -13.74 -7.41
N GLY A 40 15.21 -14.17 -8.11
CA GLY A 40 15.12 -15.45 -8.82
C GLY A 40 14.74 -16.65 -7.95
N GLY A 41 14.28 -16.40 -6.72
CA GLY A 41 13.92 -17.40 -5.72
C GLY A 41 13.51 -16.81 -4.37
N GLU A 42 13.72 -15.50 -4.20
CA GLU A 42 13.23 -14.70 -3.10
C GLU A 42 12.76 -13.35 -3.66
N VAL A 43 11.63 -12.86 -3.16
CA VAL A 43 11.16 -11.51 -3.41
C VAL A 43 11.45 -10.67 -2.19
N VAL A 44 12.16 -9.56 -2.39
CA VAL A 44 12.46 -8.60 -1.33
C VAL A 44 11.54 -7.39 -1.50
N ILE A 45 10.68 -7.16 -0.50
CA ILE A 45 9.95 -5.91 -0.33
C ILE A 45 10.73 -5.07 0.68
N GLU A 46 11.47 -4.08 0.19
CA GLU A 46 12.24 -3.15 1.00
C GLU A 46 11.48 -1.83 1.10
N ALA A 47 11.25 -1.34 2.31
CA ALA A 47 10.51 -0.10 2.51
C ALA A 47 10.98 0.64 3.75
N ASN A 48 10.83 1.96 3.74
CA ASN A 48 10.99 2.74 4.96
C ASN A 48 9.80 2.48 5.92
N ALA A 49 9.88 3.00 7.15
CA ALA A 49 8.84 2.76 8.15
C ALA A 49 7.44 3.22 7.70
N ALA A 50 7.34 4.30 6.92
CA ALA A 50 6.08 4.78 6.34
C ALA A 50 5.57 3.82 5.26
N GLY A 51 6.42 3.36 4.34
CA GLY A 51 6.08 2.38 3.32
C GLY A 51 5.61 1.05 3.91
N LEU A 52 6.25 0.56 4.97
CA LEU A 52 5.81 -0.64 5.66
C LEU A 52 4.42 -0.48 6.30
N ARG A 53 4.12 0.68 6.90
CA ARG A 53 2.78 0.96 7.44
C ARG A 53 1.74 1.11 6.34
N THR A 54 2.07 1.76 5.24
CA THR A 54 1.23 1.83 4.04
C THR A 54 0.85 0.43 3.55
N LEU A 55 1.84 -0.45 3.35
CA LEU A 55 1.60 -1.83 2.91
C LEU A 55 0.74 -2.61 3.91
N ALA A 56 1.03 -2.49 5.21
CA ALA A 56 0.21 -3.11 6.25
C ALA A 56 -1.24 -2.59 6.21
N GLY A 57 -1.44 -1.28 6.00
CA GLY A 57 -2.74 -0.68 5.81
C GLY A 57 -3.48 -1.23 4.59
N HIS A 58 -2.79 -1.40 3.46
CA HIS A 58 -3.37 -1.98 2.25
C HIS A 58 -3.81 -3.42 2.44
N LEU A 59 -2.95 -4.24 3.09
CA LEU A 59 -3.29 -5.61 3.45
C LEU A 59 -4.50 -5.66 4.40
N LEU A 60 -4.56 -4.76 5.38
CA LEU A 60 -5.71 -4.65 6.28
C LEU A 60 -6.98 -4.24 5.53
N THR A 61 -6.91 -3.31 4.57
CA THR A 61 -8.05 -2.94 3.72
C THR A 61 -8.57 -4.15 2.96
N LEU A 62 -7.70 -4.95 2.33
CA LEU A 62 -8.10 -6.16 1.60
C LEU A 62 -8.74 -7.21 2.53
N ALA A 63 -8.24 -7.33 3.76
CA ALA A 63 -8.72 -8.29 4.75
C ALA A 63 -10.03 -7.89 5.45
N GLN A 64 -10.62 -6.72 5.15
CA GLN A 64 -11.86 -6.27 5.80
C GLN A 64 -13.05 -7.20 5.47
N ASP A 65 -13.97 -7.33 6.43
CA ASP A 65 -15.23 -8.04 6.22
C ASP A 65 -16.01 -7.43 5.04
N GLY A 66 -16.52 -8.30 4.16
CA GLY A 66 -17.31 -7.88 3.00
C GLY A 66 -16.51 -7.40 1.80
N VAL A 67 -15.17 -7.37 1.86
CA VAL A 67 -14.35 -7.22 0.64
C VAL A 67 -14.49 -8.50 -0.20
N PRO A 68 -14.87 -8.40 -1.49
CA PRO A 68 -15.03 -9.57 -2.35
C PRO A 68 -13.72 -10.35 -2.55
N ASP A 69 -13.85 -11.65 -2.72
CA ASP A 69 -12.75 -12.51 -3.17
C ASP A 69 -12.20 -12.05 -4.54
N GLY A 70 -10.89 -12.22 -4.76
CA GLY A 70 -10.19 -11.73 -5.94
C GLY A 70 -9.98 -10.21 -5.97
N SER A 71 -10.36 -9.47 -4.92
CA SER A 71 -10.01 -8.06 -4.80
C SER A 71 -8.51 -7.89 -4.68
N HIS A 72 -7.92 -7.03 -5.51
CA HIS A 72 -6.48 -6.82 -5.53
C HIS A 72 -6.07 -5.37 -5.77
N LEU A 73 -4.83 -5.06 -5.42
CA LEU A 73 -4.14 -3.81 -5.70
C LEU A 73 -2.85 -4.11 -6.45
N HIS A 74 -2.71 -3.53 -7.64
CA HIS A 74 -1.47 -3.54 -8.41
C HIS A 74 -0.61 -2.35 -8.00
N LEU A 75 0.67 -2.61 -7.76
CA LEU A 75 1.70 -1.63 -7.48
C LEU A 75 2.83 -1.78 -8.52
N GLU A 76 3.18 -0.67 -9.14
CA GLU A 76 4.26 -0.54 -10.11
C GLU A 76 5.10 0.70 -9.81
N ASP A 77 6.26 0.81 -10.46
CA ASP A 77 7.17 1.97 -10.33
C ASP A 77 6.51 3.30 -10.72
N SER A 78 5.45 3.24 -11.52
CA SER A 78 4.66 4.40 -11.94
C SER A 78 3.55 4.81 -10.96
N ASN A 79 3.19 3.97 -9.98
CA ASN A 79 2.01 4.21 -9.13
C ASN A 79 2.09 3.75 -7.66
N GLY A 80 3.29 3.58 -7.10
CA GLY A 80 3.44 3.32 -5.67
C GLY A 80 4.74 2.67 -5.24
N LEU A 81 5.56 2.24 -6.20
CA LEU A 81 6.90 1.69 -5.97
C LEU A 81 7.99 2.64 -6.45
N GLU A 82 9.21 2.49 -5.94
CA GLU A 82 10.39 3.22 -6.42
C GLU A 82 10.80 2.73 -7.83
N ASP A 83 11.41 3.63 -8.61
CA ASP A 83 11.88 3.37 -9.99
C ASP A 83 12.74 2.10 -10.08
N GLY A 84 12.45 1.26 -11.07
CA GLY A 84 13.16 -0.01 -11.27
C GLY A 84 12.67 -1.19 -10.40
N SER A 85 11.64 -0.98 -9.58
CA SER A 85 10.96 -2.09 -8.88
C SER A 85 10.25 -3.03 -9.86
N VAL A 86 10.20 -4.32 -9.53
CA VAL A 86 9.27 -5.25 -10.20
C VAL A 86 7.84 -5.00 -9.71
N GLY A 87 6.85 -5.28 -10.55
CA GLY A 87 5.45 -5.16 -10.16
C GLY A 87 5.07 -6.07 -8.99
N LEU A 88 4.24 -5.56 -8.09
CA LEU A 88 3.71 -6.28 -6.93
C LEU A 88 2.18 -6.27 -6.96
N VAL A 89 1.56 -7.41 -6.71
CA VAL A 89 0.10 -7.54 -6.54
C VAL A 89 -0.19 -7.96 -5.11
N LEU A 90 -1.05 -7.20 -4.44
CA LEU A 90 -1.64 -7.60 -3.16
C LEU A 90 -3.07 -8.06 -3.46
N GLU A 91 -3.42 -9.30 -3.09
CA GLU A 91 -4.71 -9.89 -3.43
C GLU A 91 -5.34 -10.57 -2.22
N ARG A 92 -6.66 -10.42 -2.08
CA ARG A 92 -7.48 -11.30 -1.24
C ARG A 92 -7.87 -12.52 -2.07
N SER A 93 -7.49 -13.70 -1.60
CA SER A 93 -7.85 -15.00 -2.19
C SER A 93 -8.23 -15.96 -1.07
N ASP A 94 -9.53 -16.02 -0.75
CA ASP A 94 -10.11 -16.95 0.22
C ASP A 94 -10.55 -18.27 -0.44
N ASP A 95 -10.68 -18.28 -1.77
CA ASP A 95 -10.96 -19.49 -2.55
C ASP A 95 -9.64 -20.19 -2.98
N GLU A 96 -9.40 -21.38 -2.41
CA GLU A 96 -8.46 -22.42 -2.89
C GLU A 96 -9.16 -23.79 -2.93
#